data_AF-A0A357LCH6-F1
#
_entry.id   AF-A0A357LCH6-F1
#
_cell.length_a   1.000
_cell.length_b   1.000
_cell.length_c   1.000
_cell.angle_alpha   90.00
_cell.angle_beta   90.00
_cell.angle_gamma   90.00
#
_symmetry.space_group_name_H-M   'P 1'
#
loop_
_entity.id
_entity.type
_entity.pdbx_description
1 polymer ?
#
loop_
_entity_poly.entity_id
_entity_poly.type
_entity_poly.pdbx_seq_one_letter_code
_entity_poly.pdbx_strand_id
1 'polypeptide(L)'
;MMFDDEDGAGETAISYTDQFLDGAIAELDALFGAGYAKANPSLVAAYISACSANLSGFMQSAMTVASMSGTDIFADALEALDAPPPQKRKRR
;
A
#
# COMPACT_ATOMS: atom_id res chain seq x y z
N MET A 1 -6.80 36.01 -5.88
CA MET A 1 -6.28 35.10 -6.91
C MET A 1 -5.92 33.81 -6.21
N MET A 2 -6.75 32.78 -6.35
CA MET A 2 -6.50 31.42 -5.84
C MET A 2 -6.98 30.46 -6.93
N PHE A 3 -6.10 30.15 -7.89
CA PHE A 3 -6.30 29.15 -8.97
C PHE A 3 -4.94 28.73 -9.54
N ASP A 4 -3.96 28.38 -8.69
CA ASP A 4 -2.60 28.00 -9.14
C ASP A 4 -2.18 26.58 -8.72
N ASP A 5 -2.99 25.85 -7.93
CA ASP A 5 -2.63 24.51 -7.44
C ASP A 5 -3.21 23.35 -8.27
N GLU A 6 -4.10 23.59 -9.23
CA GLU A 6 -4.72 22.51 -10.03
C GLU A 6 -3.87 22.04 -11.22
N ASP A 7 -3.06 22.90 -11.84
CA ASP A 7 -2.22 22.51 -13.00
C ASP A 7 -1.02 21.62 -12.57
N GLY A 8 -0.45 21.85 -11.39
CA GLY A 8 0.70 21.08 -10.90
C GLY A 8 0.35 19.63 -10.53
N ALA A 9 -0.86 19.38 -10.02
CA ALA A 9 -1.30 18.03 -9.68
C ALA A 9 -1.56 17.16 -10.93
N GLY A 10 -2.09 17.78 -12.00
CA GLY A 10 -2.33 17.11 -13.29
C GLY A 10 -1.04 16.68 -13.98
N GLU A 11 -0.06 17.58 -14.10
CA GLU A 11 1.25 17.26 -14.68
C GLU A 11 1.99 16.18 -13.88
N THR A 12 1.90 16.25 -12.54
CA THR A 12 2.53 15.25 -11.67
C THR A 12 1.89 13.87 -11.87
N ALA A 13 0.55 13.80 -11.93
CA ALA A 13 -0.17 12.54 -12.17
C ALA A 13 0.11 11.94 -13.56
N ILE A 14 0.21 12.77 -14.59
CA ILE A 14 0.59 12.34 -15.94
C ILE A 14 2.01 11.75 -15.94
N SER A 15 2.97 12.43 -15.30
CA SER A 15 4.37 11.96 -15.26
C SER A 15 4.54 10.60 -14.57
N TYR A 16 3.74 10.32 -13.54
CA TYR A 16 3.74 9.00 -12.89
C TYR A 16 3.12 7.94 -13.78
N THR A 17 2.05 8.28 -14.49
CA THR A 17 1.37 7.35 -15.39
C THR A 17 2.29 6.92 -16.54
N ASP A 18 3.06 7.85 -17.11
CA ASP A 18 4.04 7.55 -18.15
C ASP A 18 5.15 6.59 -17.67
N GLN A 19 5.63 6.77 -16.44
CA GLN A 19 6.63 5.87 -15.84
C GLN A 19 6.10 4.45 -15.66
N PHE A 20 4.85 4.29 -15.23
CA PHE A 20 4.21 2.97 -15.13
C PHE A 20 4.00 2.34 -16.50
N LEU A 21 3.72 3.16 -17.53
CA LEU A 21 3.55 2.69 -18.89
C LEU A 21 4.87 2.18 -19.47
N ASP A 22 5.95 2.93 -19.31
CA ASP A 22 7.30 2.53 -19.73
C ASP A 22 7.76 1.26 -19.00
N GLY A 23 7.50 1.17 -17.69
CA GLY A 23 7.79 -0.04 -16.91
C GLY A 23 7.01 -1.26 -17.41
N ALA A 24 5.71 -1.11 -17.67
CA ALA A 24 4.87 -2.18 -18.20
C ALA A 24 5.34 -2.66 -19.58
N ILE A 25 5.73 -1.73 -20.46
CA ILE A 25 6.27 -2.07 -21.79
C ILE A 25 7.58 -2.83 -21.65
N ALA A 26 8.50 -2.35 -20.81
CA ALA A 26 9.80 -2.97 -20.61
C ALA A 26 9.69 -4.39 -20.03
N GLU A 27 8.84 -4.61 -19.02
CA GLU A 27 8.66 -5.94 -18.43
C GLU A 27 8.00 -6.93 -19.40
N LEU A 28 6.96 -6.50 -20.12
CA LEU A 28 6.28 -7.37 -21.08
C LEU A 28 7.20 -7.74 -22.25
N ASP A 29 7.98 -6.79 -22.77
CA ASP A 29 8.95 -7.06 -23.82
C ASP A 29 10.11 -7.93 -23.33
N ALA A 30 10.54 -7.79 -22.07
CA ALA A 30 11.58 -8.64 -21.48
C ALA A 30 11.12 -10.10 -21.30
N LEU A 31 9.86 -10.32 -20.94
CA LEU A 31 9.31 -11.66 -20.69
C LEU A 31 8.90 -12.40 -21.98
N PHE A 32 8.29 -11.68 -22.92
CA PHE A 32 7.65 -12.29 -24.09
C PHE A 32 8.37 -11.98 -25.41
N GLY A 33 9.38 -11.12 -25.38
CA GLY A 33 10.18 -10.73 -26.54
C GLY A 33 9.92 -9.28 -26.99
N ALA A 34 10.92 -8.69 -27.65
CA ALA A 34 10.87 -7.30 -28.07
C ALA A 34 9.66 -7.00 -28.98
N GLY A 35 8.93 -5.92 -28.68
CA GLY A 35 7.75 -5.49 -29.43
C GLY A 35 6.44 -6.21 -29.05
N TYR A 36 6.47 -7.13 -28.08
CA TYR A 36 5.29 -7.85 -27.64
C TYR A 36 4.25 -6.93 -26.97
N ALA A 37 4.70 -5.98 -26.15
CA ALA A 37 3.84 -4.99 -25.52
C ALA A 37 3.11 -4.12 -26.55
N LYS A 38 3.82 -3.72 -27.62
CA LYS A 38 3.25 -2.92 -28.71
C LYS A 38 2.22 -3.69 -29.53
N ALA A 39 2.43 -5.01 -29.71
CA ALA A 39 1.46 -5.88 -30.38
C ALA A 39 0.22 -6.16 -29.51
N ASN A 40 0.32 -6.01 -28.19
CA ASN A 40 -0.74 -6.38 -27.24
C ASN A 40 -1.05 -5.24 -26.24
N PRO A 41 -1.61 -4.10 -26.68
CA PRO A 41 -1.89 -2.96 -25.79
C PRO A 41 -2.90 -3.28 -24.69
N SER A 42 -3.79 -4.25 -24.90
CA SER A 42 -4.73 -4.72 -23.87
C SER A 42 -4.01 -5.38 -22.68
N LEU A 43 -2.88 -6.05 -22.91
CA LEU A 43 -2.06 -6.64 -21.85
C LEU A 43 -1.33 -5.57 -21.04
N VAL A 44 -0.84 -4.50 -21.70
CA VAL A 44 -0.25 -3.35 -21.02
C VAL A 44 -1.27 -2.71 -20.06
N ALA A 45 -2.50 -2.49 -20.53
CA ALA A 45 -3.57 -1.95 -19.70
C ALA A 45 -3.93 -2.88 -18.53
N ALA A 46 -4.01 -4.19 -18.78
CA ALA A 46 -4.29 -5.19 -17.74
C ALA A 46 -3.18 -5.24 -16.68
N TYR A 47 -1.91 -5.14 -17.11
CA TYR A 47 -0.75 -5.11 -16.23
C TYR A 47 -0.79 -3.87 -15.31
N ILE A 48 -0.98 -2.68 -15.88
CA ILE A 48 -1.09 -1.43 -15.09
C ILE A 48 -2.27 -1.52 -14.09
N SER A 49 -3.41 -2.06 -14.51
CA SER A 49 -4.57 -2.25 -13.63
C SER A 49 -4.25 -3.21 -12.47
N ALA A 50 -3.56 -4.32 -12.74
CA ALA A 50 -3.14 -5.28 -11.71
C ALA A 50 -2.16 -4.65 -10.71
N CYS A 51 -1.17 -3.88 -11.19
CA CYS A 51 -0.24 -3.15 -10.33
C CYS A 51 -0.97 -2.15 -9.42
N SER A 52 -1.91 -1.38 -9.97
CA SER A 52 -2.71 -0.41 -9.21
C SER A 52 -3.59 -1.10 -8.15
N ALA A 53 -4.21 -2.23 -8.49
CA ALA A 53 -5.01 -3.01 -7.55
C ALA A 53 -4.15 -3.57 -6.41
N ASN A 54 -2.96 -4.07 -6.72
CA ASN A 54 -2.02 -4.56 -5.72
C ASN A 54 -1.54 -3.44 -4.78
N LEU A 55 -1.19 -2.27 -5.33
CA LEU A 55 -0.81 -1.11 -4.53
C LEU A 55 -1.94 -0.66 -3.61
N SER A 56 -3.18 -0.61 -4.12
CA SER A 56 -4.35 -0.24 -3.33
C SER A 56 -4.60 -1.22 -2.19
N GLY A 57 -4.48 -2.53 -2.46
CA GLY A 57 -4.59 -3.57 -1.44
C GLY A 57 -3.48 -3.49 -0.39
N PHE A 58 -2.24 -3.23 -0.82
CA PHE A 58 -1.12 -3.00 0.09
C PHE A 58 -1.36 -1.78 0.99
N MET A 59 -1.78 -0.64 0.42
CA MET A 59 -2.09 0.56 1.20
C MET A 59 -3.21 0.33 2.21
N GLN A 60 -4.30 -0.34 1.82
CA GLN A 60 -5.38 -0.68 2.75
C GLN A 60 -4.88 -1.60 3.88
N SER A 61 -4.06 -2.60 3.55
CA SER A 61 -3.48 -3.50 4.54
C SER A 61 -2.54 -2.76 5.50
N ALA A 62 -1.68 -1.88 4.97
CA ALA A 62 -0.77 -1.07 5.75
C ALA A 62 -1.50 -0.09 6.67
N MET A 63 -2.59 0.55 6.20
CA MET A 63 -3.44 1.39 7.03
C MET A 63 -4.16 0.60 8.13
N THR A 64 -4.58 -0.62 7.83
CA THR A 64 -5.22 -1.50 8.83
C THR A 64 -4.22 -1.88 9.92
N VAL A 65 -2.98 -2.24 9.54
CA VAL A 65 -1.91 -2.55 10.49
C VAL A 65 -1.47 -1.32 11.27
N ALA A 66 -1.37 -0.15 10.65
CA ALA A 66 -1.06 1.12 11.33
C ALA A 66 -2.19 1.55 12.27
N SER A 67 -3.45 1.26 11.94
CA SER A 67 -4.59 1.50 12.83
C SER A 67 -4.69 0.48 13.96
N MET A 68 -3.99 -0.66 13.88
CA MET A 68 -3.91 -1.71 14.91
C MET A 68 -2.59 -1.70 15.70
N SER A 69 -1.64 -0.82 15.38
CA SER A 69 -0.31 -0.77 16.01
C SER A 69 -0.01 0.66 16.48
N GLY A 70 0.23 0.96 17.77
CA GLY A 70 0.70 0.04 18.80
C GLY A 70 0.77 0.65 20.20
N THR A 71 -0.24 1.40 20.63
CA THR A 71 -0.35 1.81 22.05
C THR A 71 -1.21 0.86 22.87
N ASP A 72 -2.35 0.43 22.33
CA ASP A 72 -3.39 -0.17 23.19
C ASP A 72 -3.12 -1.64 23.52
N ILE A 73 -2.57 -2.41 22.58
CA ILE A 73 -2.24 -3.84 22.78
C ILE A 73 -1.07 -4.02 23.76
N PHE A 74 -0.09 -3.10 23.73
CA PHE A 74 1.05 -3.14 24.65
C PHE A 74 0.73 -2.49 26.01
N ALA A 75 -0.17 -1.50 26.07
CA ALA A 75 -0.62 -0.90 27.32
C ALA A 75 -1.36 -1.91 28.21
N ASP A 76 -2.32 -2.66 27.65
CA ASP A 76 -3.07 -3.68 28.40
C ASP A 76 -2.15 -4.81 28.90
N ALA A 77 -1.17 -5.21 28.10
CA ALA A 77 -0.21 -6.24 28.48
C ALA A 77 0.78 -5.76 29.56
N LEU A 78 1.15 -4.47 29.57
CA LEU A 78 2.05 -3.89 30.57
C LEU A 78 1.33 -3.66 31.91
N GLU A 79 0.07 -3.22 31.88
CA GLU A 79 -0.76 -3.05 33.08
C GLU A 79 -1.05 -4.40 33.78
N ALA A 80 -1.21 -5.47 33.00
CA ALA A 80 -1.38 -6.83 33.53
C ALA A 80 -0.11 -7.39 34.21
N LEU A 81 1.08 -6.89 33.86
CA LEU A 81 2.35 -7.30 34.48
C LEU A 81 2.67 -6.52 35.77
N ASP A 82 2.14 -5.31 35.92
CA ASP A 82 2.30 -4.47 37.12
C ASP A 82 1.16 -4.68 38.14
N ALA A 83 0.17 -5.52 37.80
CA ALA A 83 -0.90 -5.90 38.71
C ALA A 83 -0.34 -6.66 39.92
N PRO A 84 -0.59 -6.19 41.17
CA PRO A 84 -0.04 -6.84 42.36
C PRO A 84 -0.57 -8.28 42.47
N PRO A 85 0.28 -9.25 42.86
CA PRO A 85 -0.07 -10.66 42.82
C PRO A 85 -1.33 -10.94 43.66
N PRO A 86 -2.27 -11.78 43.17
CA PRO A 86 -3.53 -11.99 43.84
C PRO A 86 -3.32 -12.52 45.25
N GLN A 87 -3.85 -11.80 46.24
CA GLN A 87 -3.75 -12.17 47.65
C GLN A 87 -4.46 -13.51 47.87
N LYS A 88 -3.67 -14.56 48.14
CA LYS A 88 -4.17 -15.89 48.53
C LYS A 88 -4.99 -15.73 49.82
N ARG A 89 -6.32 -15.66 49.69
CA ARG A 89 -7.24 -15.77 50.83
C ARG A 89 -7.01 -17.11 51.52
N LYS A 90 -6.33 -17.09 52.67
CA LYS A 90 -6.28 -18.22 53.61
C LYS A 90 -7.72 -18.53 54.01
N ARG A 91 -8.27 -19.62 53.48
CA ARG A 91 -9.50 -20.23 54.00
C ARG A 91 -9.17 -20.73 55.41
N ARG A 92 -9.79 -20.07 56.40
CA ARG A 92 -9.88 -20.54 57.78
C ARG A 92 -10.91 -21.66 57.86
#